data_AF-A0A382GT46-F1
#
_entry.id   AF-A0A382GT46-F1
#
_cell.length_a   1.000
_cell.length_b   1.000
_cell.length_c   1.000
_cell.angle_alpha   90.00
_cell.angle_beta   90.00
_cell.angle_gamma   90.00
#
_symmetry.space_group_name_H-M   'P 1'
#
loop_
_entity.id
_entity.type
_entity.pdbx_description
1 polymer ?
#
loop_
_entity_poly.entity_id
_entity_poly.type
_entity_poly.pdbx_seq_one_letter_code
_entity_poly.pdbx_strand_id
1 'polypeptide(L)'
;LVDATGTAAVSERDISVSYVVDADQTAGETDYTTAGEDTDIGAENHYDDDFFMASGSYIFAGRDYTGGTLTEGENEYSNSLYIYKDGLYELNETVNIEFASFTNAQSSPLTSGDHSYVYTILNDDTEPSVDWTLATVSGEEGDPDSGGGDYVNTDATVTMSIESGTDIIVEYSEGTGDNQGTATGGGVDYTLEADDPVISVKTVTIPASTSEGQNLTASIPITLHDDESVEGPETINFHIDGWRDTGYDGEVSSDGDDNEYSSSGQWLSYTIVDNDNPPADFTVGTVVTTATTTDLALDPVVEDHWDPVTENYWNSYNDGLIVTVPLDPTDDDADDVIDLVDGQVKIVAKIDGGDYADLTGSTTITTDLYDSGENIIEISVTKDQFTGLGDAIYANDSTVIISAVIYDKNGNSTTGTQSANTITIDTEPPVLGDHTVEEVIANGGTVVPTYWNDTNTRLGVDISLGDTDGTMAGGSSLLLAGMGSD
;
A
#
# COMPACT_ATOMS: atom_id res chain seq x y z
N LEU A 1 -7.76 45.68 57.43
CA LEU A 1 -7.11 46.91 56.91
C LEU A 1 -6.00 47.33 57.84
N VAL A 2 -4.99 48.02 57.32
CA VAL A 2 -4.05 48.78 58.16
C VAL A 2 -4.26 50.28 57.97
N ASP A 3 -4.06 51.06 59.02
CA ASP A 3 -3.99 52.51 58.91
C ASP A 3 -2.67 52.96 58.25
N ALA A 4 -2.49 54.26 58.06
CA ALA A 4 -1.28 54.83 57.45
C ALA A 4 0.03 54.55 58.23
N THR A 5 -0.05 53.91 59.40
CA THR A 5 1.10 53.50 60.22
C THR A 5 1.33 51.99 60.22
N GLY A 6 0.54 51.22 59.45
CA GLY A 6 0.63 49.76 59.39
C GLY A 6 -0.13 49.04 60.53
N THR A 7 -0.94 49.76 61.32
CA THR A 7 -1.67 49.16 62.45
C THR A 7 -3.04 48.67 61.99
N ALA A 8 -3.45 47.47 62.42
CA ALA A 8 -4.78 46.93 62.11
C ALA A 8 -5.90 47.92 62.50
N ALA A 9 -6.75 48.24 61.54
CA ALA A 9 -7.84 49.21 61.67
C ALA A 9 -9.15 48.62 61.15
N VAL A 10 -10.27 49.14 61.67
CA VAL A 10 -11.62 48.72 61.30
C VAL A 10 -12.35 49.87 60.62
N SER A 11 -13.08 49.57 59.54
CA SER A 11 -13.79 50.56 58.73
C SER A 11 -15.25 50.71 59.18
N GLU A 12 -15.76 51.95 59.16
CA GLU A 12 -17.19 52.28 59.27
C GLU A 12 -17.88 52.33 57.89
N ARG A 13 -17.13 52.08 56.82
CA ARG A 13 -17.63 51.98 55.44
C ARG A 13 -17.41 50.58 54.91
N ASP A 14 -18.31 50.13 54.05
CA ASP A 14 -18.12 48.90 53.30
C ASP A 14 -16.84 48.98 52.47
N ILE A 15 -16.08 47.89 52.49
CA ILE A 15 -14.85 47.73 51.74
C ILE A 15 -15.16 46.79 50.59
N SER A 16 -14.79 47.19 49.37
CA SER A 16 -14.88 46.32 48.20
C SER A 16 -13.47 45.98 47.73
N VAL A 17 -13.18 44.70 47.53
CA VAL A 17 -11.93 44.19 46.94
C VAL A 17 -12.29 43.38 45.71
N SER A 18 -11.89 43.81 44.51
CA SER A 18 -12.07 42.99 43.30
C SER A 18 -10.92 42.01 43.16
N TYR A 19 -11.21 40.85 42.59
CA TYR A 19 -10.21 39.84 42.24
C TYR A 19 -10.38 39.41 40.79
N VAL A 20 -9.31 38.87 40.21
CA VAL A 20 -9.27 38.31 38.86
C VAL A 20 -8.45 37.02 38.90
N VAL A 21 -8.75 36.10 37.99
CA VAL A 21 -7.82 35.04 37.62
C VAL A 21 -6.72 35.71 36.81
N ASP A 22 -5.48 35.45 37.18
CA ASP A 22 -4.32 35.92 36.43
C ASP A 22 -3.89 34.86 35.42
N ALA A 23 -4.19 35.14 34.15
CA ALA A 23 -3.83 34.32 33.00
C ALA A 23 -2.68 34.92 32.20
N ASP A 24 -2.13 36.07 32.59
CA ASP A 24 -1.08 36.75 31.85
C ASP A 24 0.29 36.15 32.21
N GLN A 25 0.82 35.26 31.37
CA GLN A 25 2.19 34.76 31.57
C GLN A 25 3.21 35.83 31.10
N THR A 26 3.79 36.62 32.02
CA THR A 26 4.92 37.50 31.67
C THR A 26 6.28 36.83 31.85
N ALA A 27 7.25 37.19 31.00
CA ALA A 27 8.57 36.56 31.02
C ALA A 27 9.30 36.78 32.37
N GLY A 28 9.48 35.69 33.12
CA GLY A 28 10.13 35.67 34.44
C GLY A 28 9.16 35.62 35.63
N GLU A 29 7.86 35.57 35.37
CA GLU A 29 6.80 35.28 36.35
C GLU A 29 6.71 33.78 36.62
N THR A 30 6.41 33.41 37.87
CA THR A 30 6.38 32.00 38.32
C THR A 30 5.02 31.60 38.90
N ASP A 31 4.10 32.54 38.99
CA ASP A 31 2.76 32.43 39.53
C ASP A 31 1.78 32.91 38.48
N TYR A 32 1.41 32.02 37.56
CA TYR A 32 0.38 32.25 36.54
C TYR A 32 -0.59 31.07 36.52
N THR A 33 -1.76 31.28 35.94
CA THR A 33 -2.75 30.21 35.75
C THR A 33 -2.34 29.33 34.57
N THR A 34 -2.21 28.02 34.79
CA THR A 34 -1.99 27.02 33.73
C THR A 34 -3.30 26.30 33.37
N ALA A 35 -4.19 26.14 34.35
CA ALA A 35 -5.50 25.53 34.16
C ALA A 35 -6.40 26.39 33.27
N GLY A 36 -7.23 25.76 32.46
CA GLY A 36 -8.26 26.39 31.65
C GLY A 36 -9.46 26.89 32.46
N GLU A 37 -9.78 28.18 32.29
CA GLU A 37 -10.97 28.80 32.88
C GLU A 37 -12.19 28.63 31.96
N ASP A 38 -13.24 27.97 32.45
CA ASP A 38 -14.54 27.94 31.79
C ASP A 38 -15.18 29.33 31.82
N THR A 39 -15.21 29.96 30.65
CA THR A 39 -15.84 31.28 30.46
C THR A 39 -17.25 31.20 29.86
N ASP A 40 -17.72 30.00 29.44
CA ASP A 40 -19.04 29.76 28.84
C ASP A 40 -19.87 28.76 29.66
N ILE A 41 -20.37 29.26 30.80
CA ILE A 41 -21.19 28.53 31.76
C ILE A 41 -22.40 27.84 31.08
N GLY A 42 -22.24 26.57 30.72
CA GLY A 42 -23.27 25.74 30.07
C GLY A 42 -22.79 24.80 28.97
N ALA A 43 -21.53 24.90 28.55
CA ALA A 43 -20.91 24.02 27.56
C ALA A 43 -19.50 23.58 28.00
N GLU A 44 -19.44 22.86 29.13
CA GLU A 44 -18.22 22.25 29.67
C GLU A 44 -17.51 21.40 28.60
N ASN A 45 -16.26 21.77 28.31
CA ASN A 45 -15.32 21.04 27.47
C ASN A 45 -14.23 20.44 28.34
N HIS A 46 -14.29 19.14 28.62
CA HIS A 46 -13.29 18.48 29.46
C HIS A 46 -11.86 18.46 28.89
N TYR A 47 -11.62 18.97 27.68
CA TYR A 47 -10.27 19.13 27.13
C TYR A 47 -9.65 20.51 27.39
N ASP A 48 -10.48 21.52 27.73
CA ASP A 48 -10.05 22.90 27.89
C ASP A 48 -10.55 23.56 29.20
N ASP A 49 -11.55 22.99 29.88
CA ASP A 49 -12.26 23.60 31.00
C ASP A 49 -11.99 22.83 32.31
N ASP A 50 -11.02 23.30 33.10
CA ASP A 50 -10.62 22.63 34.35
C ASP A 50 -11.29 23.25 35.57
N PHE A 51 -11.60 24.54 35.49
CA PHE A 51 -12.25 25.24 36.59
C PHE A 51 -13.17 26.37 36.15
N PHE A 52 -14.07 26.73 37.05
CA PHE A 52 -14.89 27.93 36.96
C PHE A 52 -14.73 28.78 38.22
N MET A 53 -14.44 30.06 38.03
CA MET A 53 -14.50 31.06 39.08
C MET A 53 -15.30 32.27 38.63
N ALA A 54 -16.39 32.58 39.32
CA ALA A 54 -17.14 33.80 39.03
C ALA A 54 -16.26 35.03 39.31
N SER A 55 -16.00 35.85 38.30
CA SER A 55 -15.36 37.15 38.52
C SER A 55 -16.23 38.04 39.41
N GLY A 56 -15.60 38.82 40.30
CA GLY A 56 -16.38 39.56 41.28
C GLY A 56 -15.60 40.46 42.21
N SER A 57 -16.28 40.85 43.29
CA SER A 57 -15.70 41.64 44.36
C SER A 57 -16.18 41.16 45.71
N TYR A 58 -15.24 41.02 46.64
CA TYR A 58 -15.51 40.78 48.05
C TYR A 58 -15.97 42.08 48.68
N ILE A 59 -17.20 42.10 49.19
CA ILE A 59 -17.78 43.25 49.89
C ILE A 59 -17.83 42.91 51.37
N PHE A 60 -16.98 43.56 52.16
CA PHE A 60 -16.97 43.44 53.62
C PHE A 60 -17.81 44.56 54.21
N ALA A 61 -18.87 44.20 54.94
CA ALA A 61 -19.70 45.17 55.63
C ALA A 61 -18.89 45.97 56.65
N GLY A 62 -18.98 47.31 56.60
CA GLY A 62 -18.39 48.18 57.61
C GLY A 62 -19.11 48.07 58.95
N ARG A 63 -18.47 48.57 60.01
CA ARG A 63 -19.17 48.77 61.31
C ARG A 63 -20.33 49.73 61.13
N ASP A 64 -21.48 49.38 61.71
CA ASP A 64 -22.66 50.24 61.72
C ASP A 64 -23.14 50.49 63.15
N TYR A 65 -23.61 51.72 63.41
CA TYR A 65 -24.18 52.13 64.70
C TYR A 65 -25.59 52.68 64.49
N THR A 66 -26.55 51.76 64.35
CA THR A 66 -27.96 52.09 64.15
C THR A 66 -28.77 51.76 65.41
N GLY A 67 -29.61 52.70 65.85
CA GLY A 67 -30.55 52.47 66.97
C GLY A 67 -29.90 52.28 68.35
N GLY A 68 -28.64 52.68 68.54
CA GLY A 68 -27.94 52.57 69.82
C GLY A 68 -27.22 51.24 70.05
N THR A 69 -27.11 50.38 69.03
CA THR A 69 -26.37 49.12 69.06
C THR A 69 -25.25 49.17 68.02
N LEU A 70 -24.04 48.74 68.38
CA LEU A 70 -22.93 48.57 67.45
C LEU A 70 -23.01 47.18 66.82
N THR A 71 -23.05 47.12 65.49
CA THR A 71 -22.82 45.89 64.72
C THR A 71 -21.36 45.90 64.29
N GLU A 72 -20.62 44.86 64.67
CA GLU A 72 -19.26 44.68 64.17
C GLU A 72 -19.31 44.39 62.66
N GLY A 73 -18.37 44.97 61.91
CA GLY A 73 -18.23 44.70 60.48
C GLY A 73 -17.69 43.30 60.20
N GLU A 74 -17.66 42.91 58.93
CA GLU A 74 -17.13 41.62 58.49
C GLU A 74 -15.59 41.67 58.39
N ASN A 75 -14.97 40.55 58.74
CA ASN A 75 -13.51 40.41 58.75
C ASN A 75 -13.00 39.22 57.93
N GLU A 76 -13.92 38.45 57.35
CA GLU A 76 -13.64 37.26 56.54
C GLU A 76 -14.71 37.16 55.45
N TYR A 77 -14.30 36.75 54.26
CA TYR A 77 -15.16 36.50 53.13
C TYR A 77 -14.65 35.22 52.43
N SER A 78 -15.56 34.34 52.04
CA SER A 78 -15.24 33.10 51.35
C SER A 78 -15.84 33.12 49.95
N ASN A 79 -15.11 32.63 48.97
CA ASN A 79 -15.61 32.38 47.63
C ASN A 79 -15.47 30.89 47.28
N SER A 80 -16.18 30.46 46.25
CA SER A 80 -16.06 29.10 45.71
C SER A 80 -15.25 29.14 44.42
N LEU A 81 -14.19 28.33 44.38
CA LEU A 81 -13.53 27.90 43.16
C LEU A 81 -14.13 26.52 42.83
N TYR A 82 -14.73 26.39 41.65
CA TYR A 82 -15.32 25.15 41.18
C TYR A 82 -14.30 24.45 40.30
N ILE A 83 -13.91 23.22 40.65
CA ILE A 83 -13.00 22.40 39.86
C ILE A 83 -13.84 21.36 39.15
N TYR A 84 -13.68 21.23 37.84
CA TYR A 84 -14.33 20.21 37.05
C TYR A 84 -13.63 18.87 37.25
N LYS A 85 -14.36 17.80 36.96
CA LYS A 85 -13.85 16.45 37.08
C LYS A 85 -14.22 15.70 35.83
N ASP A 86 -13.23 15.10 35.20
CA ASP A 86 -13.40 14.27 34.03
C ASP A 86 -12.60 12.96 34.19
N GLY A 87 -11.99 12.50 33.10
CA GLY A 87 -11.21 11.27 33.00
C GLY A 87 -10.01 11.42 32.05
N LEU A 88 -9.65 12.65 31.70
CA LEU A 88 -8.50 13.00 30.89
C LEU A 88 -7.26 12.96 31.78
N TYR A 89 -6.20 12.26 31.36
CA TYR A 89 -4.96 12.30 32.12
C TYR A 89 -4.24 13.63 31.90
N GLU A 90 -3.98 14.38 32.97
CA GLU A 90 -3.35 15.70 32.91
C GLU A 90 -2.22 15.85 33.93
N LEU A 91 -1.48 16.94 33.86
CA LEU A 91 -0.50 17.30 34.88
C LEU A 91 -1.15 18.14 35.99
N ASN A 92 -0.43 18.42 37.09
CA ASN A 92 -1.02 19.27 38.13
C ASN A 92 -1.01 20.73 37.70
N GLU A 93 -2.17 21.35 37.64
CA GLU A 93 -2.28 22.70 37.13
C GLU A 93 -2.42 23.74 38.23
N THR A 94 -2.17 25.00 37.92
CA THR A 94 -2.30 26.11 38.86
C THR A 94 -3.37 27.11 38.43
N VAL A 95 -4.08 27.65 39.42
CA VAL A 95 -4.98 28.80 39.30
C VAL A 95 -4.40 29.93 40.14
N ASN A 96 -3.91 31.00 39.50
CA ASN A 96 -3.45 32.20 40.19
C ASN A 96 -4.61 33.20 40.32
N ILE A 97 -4.92 33.61 41.56
CA ILE A 97 -5.97 34.57 41.87
C ILE A 97 -5.34 35.82 42.47
N GLU A 98 -5.58 36.97 41.86
CA GLU A 98 -5.00 38.24 42.27
C GLU A 98 -6.06 39.27 42.67
N PHE A 99 -5.70 40.16 43.61
CA PHE A 99 -6.52 41.33 43.91
C PHE A 99 -6.26 42.50 42.97
N ALA A 100 -7.25 42.86 42.17
CA ALA A 100 -7.13 43.91 41.16
C ALA A 100 -7.41 45.34 41.68
N SER A 101 -8.38 45.53 42.59
CA SER A 101 -8.76 46.88 43.05
C SER A 101 -9.39 46.92 44.44
N PHE A 102 -9.31 48.09 45.08
CA PHE A 102 -9.73 48.29 46.47
C PHE A 102 -10.53 49.59 46.62
N THR A 103 -11.66 49.54 47.33
CA THR A 103 -12.47 50.72 47.71
C THR A 103 -12.52 50.88 49.21
N ASN A 104 -12.36 52.12 49.72
CA ASN A 104 -12.29 52.44 51.15
C ASN A 104 -11.20 51.67 51.93
N ALA A 105 -10.22 51.12 51.21
CA ALA A 105 -9.07 50.40 51.69
C ALA A 105 -7.81 50.92 50.99
N GLN A 106 -6.65 50.74 51.61
CA GLN A 106 -5.35 50.88 50.96
C GLN A 106 -4.74 49.48 50.91
N SER A 107 -4.18 49.09 49.76
CA SER A 107 -3.54 47.79 49.54
C SER A 107 -2.16 47.68 50.20
N SER A 108 -1.82 48.53 51.18
CA SER A 108 -0.54 48.40 51.88
C SER A 108 -0.58 47.14 52.75
N PRO A 109 0.22 46.11 52.44
CA PRO A 109 0.10 44.85 53.12
C PRO A 109 0.60 44.93 54.56
N LEU A 110 0.15 44.00 55.40
CA LEU A 110 0.73 43.77 56.73
C LEU A 110 2.14 43.15 56.64
N THR A 111 2.48 42.55 55.49
CA THR A 111 3.74 41.84 55.20
C THR A 111 4.17 42.07 53.74
N SER A 112 5.45 42.29 53.49
CA SER A 112 6.00 42.38 52.11
C SER A 112 5.71 41.09 51.32
N GLY A 113 5.14 41.19 50.12
CA GLY A 113 4.88 40.06 49.22
C GLY A 113 3.85 40.39 48.13
N ASP A 114 3.73 39.51 47.14
CA ASP A 114 2.67 39.55 46.13
C ASP A 114 1.31 39.20 46.76
N HIS A 115 0.22 39.70 46.19
CA HIS A 115 -1.16 39.39 46.58
C HIS A 115 -1.79 38.31 45.68
N SER A 116 -0.95 37.48 45.06
CA SER A 116 -1.34 36.26 44.38
C SER A 116 -1.71 35.16 45.40
N TYR A 117 -2.78 34.44 45.10
CA TYR A 117 -3.11 33.17 45.72
C TYR A 117 -3.10 32.10 44.64
N VAL A 118 -2.11 31.21 44.71
CA VAL A 118 -1.99 30.08 43.79
C VAL A 118 -2.67 28.87 44.41
N TYR A 119 -3.70 28.36 43.73
CA TYR A 119 -4.32 27.08 44.02
C TYR A 119 -3.81 26.04 43.03
N THR A 120 -3.37 24.87 43.51
CA THR A 120 -2.96 23.77 42.63
C THR A 120 -4.10 22.76 42.51
N ILE A 121 -4.58 22.55 41.28
CA ILE A 121 -5.43 21.43 40.90
C ILE A 121 -4.52 20.21 40.80
N LEU A 122 -4.88 19.15 41.52
CA LEU A 122 -4.11 17.91 41.49
C LEU A 122 -4.80 16.95 40.55
N ASN A 123 -4.06 16.39 39.60
CA ASN A 123 -4.58 15.32 38.74
C ASN A 123 -5.00 14.12 39.62
N ASP A 124 -6.24 13.66 39.46
CA ASP A 124 -6.79 12.47 40.12
C ASP A 124 -7.18 11.35 39.15
N ASP A 125 -6.82 11.52 37.89
CA ASP A 125 -7.12 10.59 36.80
C ASP A 125 -6.05 9.51 36.66
N THR A 126 -6.45 8.43 36.01
CA THR A 126 -5.56 7.27 35.85
C THR A 126 -4.50 7.59 34.82
N GLU A 127 -3.25 7.21 35.05
CA GLU A 127 -2.19 7.35 34.05
C GLU A 127 -2.46 6.44 32.83
N PRO A 128 -2.22 6.90 31.59
CA PRO A 128 -2.39 6.07 30.40
C PRO A 128 -1.35 4.94 30.39
N SER A 129 -1.81 3.72 30.09
CA SER A 129 -0.91 2.62 29.72
C SER A 129 -0.77 2.56 28.21
N VAL A 130 0.44 2.26 27.72
CA VAL A 130 0.72 2.05 26.30
C VAL A 130 0.78 0.55 25.99
N ASP A 131 0.32 0.16 24.81
CA ASP A 131 0.48 -1.19 24.26
C ASP A 131 0.58 -1.14 22.71
N TRP A 132 0.97 -2.25 22.10
CA TRP A 132 0.84 -2.44 20.66
C TRP A 132 -0.64 -2.66 20.30
N THR A 133 -1.09 -2.11 19.17
CA THR A 133 -2.44 -2.40 18.67
C THR A 133 -2.59 -3.88 18.26
N LEU A 134 -1.51 -4.46 17.75
CA LEU A 134 -1.39 -5.85 17.30
C LEU A 134 -0.04 -6.43 17.73
N ALA A 135 0.01 -7.75 17.98
CA ALA A 135 1.25 -8.43 18.32
C ALA A 135 2.10 -8.81 17.09
N THR A 136 1.49 -8.83 15.91
CA THR A 136 2.12 -9.19 14.63
C THR A 136 1.54 -8.34 13.52
N VAL A 137 2.40 -7.79 12.68
CA VAL A 137 2.03 -7.07 11.45
C VAL A 137 3.03 -7.41 10.34
N SER A 138 2.72 -7.07 9.09
CA SER A 138 3.58 -7.34 7.94
C SER A 138 3.50 -6.21 6.93
N GLY A 139 4.53 -6.08 6.09
CA GLY A 139 4.52 -5.25 4.90
C GLY A 139 5.48 -5.80 3.85
N GLU A 140 5.16 -5.57 2.58
CA GLU A 140 5.98 -5.94 1.42
C GLU A 140 7.30 -5.15 1.40
N GLU A 141 8.35 -5.71 0.82
CA GLU A 141 9.66 -5.06 0.71
C GLU A 141 9.65 -3.87 -0.26
N GLY A 142 8.75 -3.89 -1.26
CA GLY A 142 8.49 -2.79 -2.19
C GLY A 142 7.10 -2.17 -2.10
N ASP A 143 6.97 -0.93 -2.57
CA ASP A 143 5.73 -0.16 -2.50
C ASP A 143 4.56 -0.90 -3.21
N PRO A 144 3.56 -1.39 -2.44
CA PRO A 144 2.44 -2.12 -3.00
C PRO A 144 1.52 -1.24 -3.85
N ASP A 145 1.60 0.09 -3.70
CA ASP A 145 0.79 1.06 -4.44
C ASP A 145 1.48 1.58 -5.71
N SER A 146 2.79 1.37 -5.88
CA SER A 146 3.56 1.95 -7.01
C SER A 146 4.42 0.97 -7.82
N GLY A 147 4.25 -0.34 -7.60
CA GLY A 147 4.89 -1.38 -8.41
C GLY A 147 6.37 -1.55 -8.07
N GLY A 148 6.71 -1.42 -6.77
CA GLY A 148 8.06 -1.54 -6.22
C GLY A 148 8.66 -0.21 -5.73
N GLY A 149 9.90 -0.32 -5.24
CA GLY A 149 10.71 0.76 -4.67
C GLY A 149 10.51 0.97 -3.16
N ASP A 150 11.53 1.55 -2.53
CA ASP A 150 11.51 1.91 -1.11
C ASP A 150 10.29 2.76 -0.74
N TYR A 151 9.67 2.44 0.40
CA TYR A 151 8.53 3.21 0.92
C TYR A 151 8.48 3.20 2.45
N VAL A 152 7.67 4.11 3.01
CA VAL A 152 7.45 4.18 4.47
C VAL A 152 6.17 3.43 4.82
N ASN A 153 6.33 2.30 5.50
CA ASN A 153 5.23 1.56 6.11
C ASN A 153 4.89 2.17 7.49
N THR A 154 3.59 2.14 7.85
CA THR A 154 3.05 2.72 9.10
C THR A 154 2.14 1.76 9.88
N ASP A 155 2.20 0.46 9.60
CA ASP A 155 1.32 -0.56 10.18
C ASP A 155 1.73 -0.95 11.61
N ALA A 156 3.01 -0.78 11.95
CA ALA A 156 3.50 -0.90 13.32
C ALA A 156 2.92 0.24 14.18
N THR A 157 1.89 -0.04 14.96
CA THR A 157 1.14 0.99 15.70
C THR A 157 1.08 0.71 17.20
N VAL A 158 1.24 1.77 17.99
CA VAL A 158 1.08 1.79 19.45
C VAL A 158 -0.19 2.52 19.82
N THR A 159 -0.74 2.25 21.01
CA THR A 159 -1.98 2.87 21.49
C THR A 159 -1.97 3.14 22.99
N MET A 160 -2.74 4.14 23.43
CA MET A 160 -3.00 4.43 24.85
C MET A 160 -4.34 3.88 25.32
N SER A 161 -4.43 3.51 26.60
CA SER A 161 -5.66 2.99 27.21
C SER A 161 -6.77 4.02 27.40
N ILE A 162 -6.40 5.30 27.54
CA ILE A 162 -7.30 6.43 27.78
C ILE A 162 -6.73 7.69 27.11
N GLU A 163 -7.54 8.75 27.05
CA GLU A 163 -7.14 10.08 26.58
C GLU A 163 -6.16 10.75 27.56
N SER A 164 -5.24 11.55 27.02
CA SER A 164 -4.23 12.32 27.77
C SER A 164 -4.27 13.76 27.29
N GLY A 165 -4.32 14.74 28.19
CA GLY A 165 -4.22 16.17 27.91
C GLY A 165 -2.80 16.63 27.61
N THR A 166 -1.81 15.75 27.79
CA THR A 166 -0.41 15.96 27.41
C THR A 166 0.03 14.93 26.36
N ASP A 167 1.05 15.28 25.57
CA ASP A 167 1.64 14.37 24.59
C ASP A 167 2.29 13.18 25.32
N ILE A 168 2.06 11.97 24.82
CA ILE A 168 2.70 10.76 25.35
C ILE A 168 3.78 10.30 24.36
N ILE A 169 4.99 10.19 24.87
CA ILE A 169 6.19 9.81 24.13
C ILE A 169 6.46 8.34 24.42
N VAL A 170 6.25 7.49 23.43
CA VAL A 170 6.47 6.06 23.54
C VAL A 170 7.91 5.75 23.13
N GLU A 171 8.67 5.14 24.02
CA GLU A 171 10.05 4.73 23.81
C GLU A 171 10.06 3.27 23.32
N TYR A 172 10.79 3.01 22.23
CA TYR A 172 10.89 1.66 21.68
C TYR A 172 12.31 1.34 21.20
N SER A 173 12.59 0.05 21.16
CA SER A 173 13.87 -0.48 20.70
C SER A 173 13.68 -1.76 19.89
N GLU A 174 14.66 -2.05 19.05
CA GLU A 174 14.78 -3.34 18.37
C GLU A 174 15.18 -4.44 19.37
N GLY A 175 14.65 -5.62 19.17
CA GLY A 175 14.99 -6.82 19.93
C GLY A 175 16.43 -7.23 19.70
N THR A 176 17.06 -7.78 20.75
CA THR A 176 18.44 -8.28 20.69
C THR A 176 18.54 -9.70 21.24
N GLY A 177 19.63 -10.40 20.92
CA GLY A 177 19.86 -11.76 21.40
C GLY A 177 18.82 -12.74 20.86
N ASP A 178 18.12 -13.47 21.74
CA ASP A 178 17.09 -14.44 21.34
C ASP A 178 15.82 -13.78 20.75
N ASN A 179 15.67 -12.46 20.91
CA ASN A 179 14.58 -11.66 20.34
C ASN A 179 15.04 -10.83 19.12
N GLN A 180 16.27 -11.01 18.64
CA GLN A 180 16.73 -10.32 17.43
C GLN A 180 15.90 -10.78 16.22
N GLY A 181 15.40 -9.82 15.45
CA GLY A 181 14.77 -10.09 14.15
C GLY A 181 15.78 -10.63 13.13
N THR A 182 15.31 -11.28 12.05
CA THR A 182 16.20 -11.74 10.98
C THR A 182 16.60 -10.62 10.01
N ALA A 183 15.76 -9.60 9.88
CA ALA A 183 16.02 -8.47 8.99
C ALA A 183 17.20 -7.61 9.47
N THR A 184 17.99 -7.17 8.51
CA THR A 184 19.14 -6.29 8.58
C THR A 184 18.73 -4.83 8.37
N GLY A 185 18.78 -4.05 9.44
CA GLY A 185 18.60 -2.60 9.37
C GLY A 185 19.76 -1.86 8.72
N GLY A 186 19.59 -0.55 8.51
CA GLY A 186 20.64 0.36 8.03
C GLY A 186 20.72 0.47 6.52
N GLY A 187 19.59 0.27 5.83
CA GLY A 187 19.49 0.41 4.38
C GLY A 187 19.73 -0.88 3.60
N VAL A 188 19.59 -2.04 4.25
CA VAL A 188 19.50 -3.34 3.56
C VAL A 188 18.02 -3.63 3.39
N ASP A 189 17.34 -4.10 4.44
CA ASP A 189 15.90 -4.45 4.35
C ASP A 189 15.02 -3.33 4.90
N TYR A 190 15.52 -2.58 5.91
CA TYR A 190 14.80 -1.45 6.47
C TYR A 190 15.70 -0.33 7.05
N THR A 191 15.10 0.84 7.22
CA THR A 191 15.64 1.97 7.96
C THR A 191 14.59 2.53 8.92
N LEU A 192 14.98 2.69 10.18
CA LEU A 192 14.22 3.37 11.22
C LEU A 192 14.70 4.80 11.41
N GLU A 193 13.84 5.63 11.99
CA GLU A 193 14.22 6.97 12.44
C GLU A 193 15.38 6.93 13.46
N ALA A 194 16.13 8.04 13.50
CA ALA A 194 17.21 8.20 14.45
C ALA A 194 16.67 8.30 15.89
N ASP A 195 17.51 7.92 16.85
CA ASP A 195 17.16 8.04 18.25
C ASP A 195 16.94 9.53 18.62
N ASP A 196 16.01 9.76 19.55
CA ASP A 196 15.73 11.08 20.08
C ASP A 196 17.01 11.70 20.68
N PRO A 197 17.35 12.96 20.35
CA PRO A 197 18.61 13.56 20.76
C PRO A 197 18.71 13.87 22.27
N VAL A 198 17.59 13.91 22.99
CA VAL A 198 17.54 14.20 24.43
C VAL A 198 17.70 12.90 25.22
N ILE A 199 16.89 11.89 24.91
CA ILE A 199 16.82 10.64 25.68
C ILE A 199 17.56 9.45 25.04
N SER A 200 18.09 9.61 23.82
CA SER A 200 18.95 8.64 23.13
C SER A 200 18.31 7.26 22.95
N VAL A 201 17.01 7.22 22.72
CA VAL A 201 16.21 6.04 22.35
C VAL A 201 15.26 6.41 21.22
N LYS A 202 14.72 5.43 20.49
CA LYS A 202 13.72 5.74 19.46
C LYS A 202 12.39 6.08 20.10
N THR A 203 11.68 7.04 19.52
CA THR A 203 10.42 7.53 20.06
C THR A 203 9.35 7.65 18.99
N VAL A 204 8.10 7.55 19.44
CA VAL A 204 6.93 7.96 18.67
C VAL A 204 5.97 8.71 19.60
N THR A 205 5.38 9.80 19.12
CA THR A 205 4.48 10.65 19.92
C THR A 205 3.03 10.31 19.62
N ILE A 206 2.26 10.03 20.67
CA ILE A 206 0.79 10.04 20.63
C ILE A 206 0.36 11.42 21.16
N PRO A 207 -0.20 12.30 20.30
CA PRO A 207 -0.53 13.67 20.70
C PRO A 207 -1.60 13.75 21.79
N ALA A 208 -1.58 14.85 22.54
CA ALA A 208 -2.62 15.23 23.47
C ALA A 208 -4.01 15.25 22.82
N SER A 209 -4.99 14.75 23.56
CA SER A 209 -6.40 14.75 23.18
C SER A 209 -6.97 16.15 23.40
N THR A 210 -7.45 16.76 22.32
CA THR A 210 -8.01 18.13 22.32
C THR A 210 -9.48 18.17 21.90
N SER A 211 -10.06 17.00 21.57
CA SER A 211 -11.44 16.88 21.11
C SER A 211 -11.91 15.42 21.12
N GLU A 212 -13.23 15.23 21.21
CA GLU A 212 -13.84 13.90 21.20
C GLU A 212 -13.52 13.10 19.92
N GLY A 213 -13.10 11.85 20.09
CA GLY A 213 -12.87 10.92 18.98
C GLY A 213 -11.52 11.06 18.28
N GLN A 214 -10.56 11.72 18.92
CA GLN A 214 -9.17 11.70 18.48
C GLN A 214 -8.59 10.28 18.50
N ASN A 215 -7.61 10.04 17.63
CA ASN A 215 -7.00 8.73 17.53
C ASN A 215 -5.94 8.58 18.63
N LEU A 216 -6.09 7.58 19.49
CA LEU A 216 -5.15 7.29 20.58
C LEU A 216 -4.00 6.39 20.12
N THR A 217 -3.61 6.50 18.85
CA THR A 217 -2.58 5.65 18.25
C THR A 217 -1.56 6.47 17.52
N ALA A 218 -0.32 5.99 17.49
CA ALA A 218 0.71 6.49 16.61
C ALA A 218 1.41 5.33 15.89
N SER A 219 1.88 5.60 14.68
CA SER A 219 2.62 4.65 13.86
C SER A 219 4.11 4.86 14.02
N ILE A 220 4.85 3.76 14.13
CA ILE A 220 6.30 3.77 13.96
C ILE A 220 6.58 3.78 12.46
N PRO A 221 7.22 4.83 11.91
CA PRO A 221 7.59 4.85 10.51
C PRO A 221 8.76 3.90 10.27
N ILE A 222 8.57 2.96 9.35
CA ILE A 222 9.59 2.01 8.91
C ILE A 222 9.80 2.24 7.42
N THR A 223 10.97 2.72 7.01
CA THR A 223 11.33 2.71 5.58
C THR A 223 11.71 1.28 5.22
N LEU A 224 10.90 0.61 4.41
CA LEU A 224 11.25 -0.68 3.81
C LEU A 224 12.01 -0.40 2.50
N HIS A 225 13.05 -1.19 2.25
CA HIS A 225 13.91 -1.03 1.09
C HIS A 225 13.64 -2.16 0.13
N ASP A 226 13.30 -1.81 -1.11
CA ASP A 226 13.04 -2.76 -2.19
C ASP A 226 14.37 -3.12 -2.84
N ASP A 227 14.84 -4.35 -2.66
CA ASP A 227 16.03 -4.84 -3.34
C ASP A 227 15.72 -5.67 -4.61
N GLU A 228 16.60 -6.55 -5.06
CA GLU A 228 16.34 -7.43 -6.24
C GLU A 228 16.65 -8.90 -5.89
N SER A 229 16.79 -9.20 -4.60
CA SER A 229 17.28 -10.46 -4.06
C SER A 229 16.09 -11.32 -3.70
N VAL A 230 16.01 -12.48 -4.35
CA VAL A 230 15.07 -13.53 -3.97
C VAL A 230 15.47 -14.10 -2.61
N GLU A 231 14.72 -13.73 -1.58
CA GLU A 231 14.94 -14.11 -0.19
C GLU A 231 13.71 -14.82 0.36
N GLY A 232 13.44 -14.70 1.65
CA GLY A 232 12.22 -15.23 2.24
C GLY A 232 11.83 -14.35 3.41
N PRO A 233 10.61 -14.48 3.95
CA PRO A 233 10.10 -13.51 4.90
C PRO A 233 11.03 -13.29 6.09
N GLU A 234 11.35 -12.03 6.33
CA GLU A 234 12.24 -11.60 7.39
C GLU A 234 11.46 -10.87 8.48
N THR A 235 12.05 -10.72 9.67
CA THR A 235 11.35 -10.08 10.79
C THR A 235 12.15 -8.97 11.44
N ILE A 236 11.46 -7.91 11.86
CA ILE A 236 11.93 -6.94 12.86
C ILE A 236 11.13 -7.18 14.13
N ASN A 237 11.81 -7.34 15.26
CA ASN A 237 11.13 -7.45 16.55
C ASN A 237 11.28 -6.13 17.30
N PHE A 238 10.16 -5.50 17.64
CA PHE A 238 10.14 -4.31 18.48
C PHE A 238 9.69 -4.65 19.89
N HIS A 239 10.19 -3.88 20.85
CA HIS A 239 9.62 -3.82 22.18
C HIS A 239 9.46 -2.37 22.62
N ILE A 240 8.38 -2.13 23.38
CA ILE A 240 8.18 -0.87 24.08
C ILE A 240 9.11 -0.90 25.30
N ASP A 241 10.06 0.02 25.36
CA ASP A 241 10.95 0.18 26.51
C ASP A 241 10.21 0.85 27.68
N GLY A 242 9.37 1.82 27.33
CA GLY A 242 8.64 2.64 28.27
C GLY A 242 7.84 3.73 27.56
N TRP A 243 7.28 4.63 28.35
CA TRP A 243 6.67 5.84 27.85
C TRP A 243 6.76 6.94 28.91
N ARG A 244 6.56 8.18 28.48
CA ARG A 244 6.54 9.36 29.34
C ARG A 244 5.56 10.41 28.83
N ASP A 245 5.12 11.30 29.71
CA ASP A 245 4.53 12.57 29.30
C ASP A 245 5.62 13.62 29.01
N THR A 246 5.25 14.75 28.40
CA THR A 246 6.16 15.86 28.08
C THR A 246 6.27 16.92 29.19
N GLY A 247 5.88 16.59 30.43
CA GLY A 247 5.95 17.55 31.54
C GLY A 247 5.19 18.86 31.30
N TYR A 248 5.47 19.88 32.11
CA TYR A 248 4.82 21.20 32.00
C TYR A 248 5.42 22.07 30.91
N ASP A 249 6.63 21.76 30.44
CA ASP A 249 7.27 22.52 29.37
C ASP A 249 6.87 22.04 27.96
N GLY A 250 6.18 20.89 27.87
CA GLY A 250 5.68 20.32 26.62
C GLY A 250 6.78 19.75 25.74
N GLU A 251 7.99 19.54 26.28
CA GLU A 251 9.12 18.96 25.57
C GLU A 251 9.58 17.67 26.23
N VAL A 252 10.24 16.80 25.47
CA VAL A 252 10.95 15.65 26.07
C VAL A 252 12.13 16.19 26.85
N SER A 253 12.22 15.85 28.14
CA SER A 253 13.28 16.34 29.02
C SER A 253 13.98 15.22 29.79
N SER A 254 15.04 15.58 30.50
CA SER A 254 15.72 14.69 31.46
C SER A 254 15.96 15.39 32.81
N ASP A 255 15.26 16.49 33.04
CA ASP A 255 15.42 17.30 34.24
C ASP A 255 14.53 16.83 35.41
N GLY A 256 13.65 15.87 35.13
CA GLY A 256 12.77 15.20 36.09
C GLY A 256 11.36 15.78 36.15
N ASP A 257 10.98 16.61 35.17
CA ASP A 257 9.60 17.09 35.01
C ASP A 257 8.67 16.02 34.41
N ASP A 258 9.19 15.24 33.47
CA ASP A 258 8.49 14.14 32.80
C ASP A 258 8.18 13.00 33.79
N ASN A 259 6.96 12.46 33.74
CA ASN A 259 6.66 11.20 34.42
C ASN A 259 7.05 10.00 33.55
N GLU A 260 8.03 9.22 34.02
CA GLU A 260 8.59 8.08 33.27
C GLU A 260 8.02 6.73 33.72
N TYR A 261 7.66 5.88 32.74
CA TYR A 261 7.11 4.55 32.97
C TYR A 261 7.89 3.50 32.19
N SER A 262 8.25 2.41 32.86
CA SER A 262 8.90 1.26 32.21
C SER A 262 7.89 0.19 31.83
N SER A 263 7.98 -0.33 30.60
CA SER A 263 7.26 -1.52 30.20
C SER A 263 8.08 -2.78 30.48
N SER A 264 7.40 -3.90 30.77
CA SER A 264 8.06 -5.21 30.70
C SER A 264 7.21 -6.17 29.89
N GLY A 265 7.65 -6.47 28.66
CA GLY A 265 7.18 -7.64 27.91
C GLY A 265 6.09 -7.41 26.87
N GLN A 266 5.98 -6.22 26.30
CA GLN A 266 5.16 -5.96 25.11
C GLN A 266 6.04 -6.01 23.86
N TRP A 267 5.83 -7.02 23.01
CA TRP A 267 6.58 -7.25 21.79
C TRP A 267 5.67 -7.16 20.57
N LEU A 268 6.20 -6.58 19.51
CA LEU A 268 5.64 -6.63 18.16
C LEU A 268 6.63 -7.38 17.27
N SER A 269 6.15 -8.37 16.53
CA SER A 269 6.88 -8.97 15.42
C SER A 269 6.37 -8.39 14.11
N TYR A 270 7.19 -7.56 13.47
CA TYR A 270 6.96 -7.04 12.13
C TYR A 270 7.59 -8.00 11.11
N THR A 271 6.86 -8.43 10.10
CA THR A 271 7.38 -9.30 9.03
C THR A 271 7.55 -8.50 7.75
N ILE A 272 8.75 -8.47 7.18
CA ILE A 272 9.02 -7.99 5.83
C ILE A 272 8.76 -9.18 4.90
N VAL A 273 7.84 -8.99 3.96
CA VAL A 273 7.51 -9.99 2.94
C VAL A 273 8.31 -9.64 1.69
N ASP A 274 9.12 -10.59 1.25
CA ASP A 274 9.90 -10.47 0.02
C ASP A 274 8.96 -10.53 -1.19
N ASN A 275 9.09 -9.56 -2.09
CA ASN A 275 8.28 -9.39 -3.29
C ASN A 275 9.09 -9.63 -4.59
N ASP A 276 10.30 -10.19 -4.50
CA ASP A 276 11.20 -10.46 -5.64
C ASP A 276 11.06 -11.86 -6.23
N ASN A 277 10.22 -12.71 -5.64
CA ASN A 277 9.98 -14.06 -6.13
C ASN A 277 9.43 -14.02 -7.56
N PRO A 278 10.10 -14.63 -8.55
CA PRO A 278 9.60 -14.63 -9.91
C PRO A 278 8.43 -15.60 -10.06
N PRO A 279 7.56 -15.40 -11.08
CA PRO A 279 6.49 -16.33 -11.40
C PRO A 279 6.94 -17.79 -11.48
N ALA A 280 6.09 -18.74 -11.08
CA ALA A 280 6.43 -20.16 -11.13
C ALA A 280 6.83 -20.66 -12.54
N ASP A 281 7.66 -21.71 -12.58
CA ASP A 281 8.06 -22.37 -13.82
C ASP A 281 6.83 -22.91 -14.58
N PHE A 282 6.75 -22.56 -15.87
CA PHE A 282 5.66 -23.00 -16.74
C PHE A 282 6.16 -23.53 -18.09
N THR A 283 5.29 -24.26 -18.80
CA THR A 283 5.53 -24.69 -20.18
C THR A 283 4.48 -24.06 -21.09
N VAL A 284 4.91 -23.40 -22.16
CA VAL A 284 3.96 -22.82 -23.12
C VAL A 284 3.10 -23.92 -23.72
N GLY A 285 1.80 -23.64 -23.81
CA GLY A 285 0.79 -24.56 -24.33
C GLY A 285 0.82 -24.66 -25.85
N THR A 286 -0.34 -24.75 -26.46
CA THR A 286 -0.48 -24.94 -27.90
C THR A 286 -0.13 -23.68 -28.69
N VAL A 287 0.45 -23.88 -29.88
CA VAL A 287 0.68 -22.85 -30.88
C VAL A 287 -0.11 -23.23 -32.13
N VAL A 288 -1.08 -22.39 -32.50
CA VAL A 288 -1.97 -22.66 -33.65
C VAL A 288 -1.88 -21.51 -34.64
N THR A 289 -1.54 -21.80 -35.91
CA THR A 289 -1.54 -20.77 -36.96
C THR A 289 -2.97 -20.38 -37.36
N THR A 290 -3.15 -19.15 -37.81
CA THR A 290 -4.44 -18.62 -38.28
C THR A 290 -4.36 -18.22 -39.74
N ALA A 291 -5.51 -18.18 -40.41
CA ALA A 291 -5.66 -17.62 -41.75
C ALA A 291 -7.03 -16.96 -41.88
N THR A 292 -7.08 -15.65 -42.14
CA THR A 292 -8.33 -14.94 -42.42
C THR A 292 -8.82 -15.20 -43.84
N THR A 293 -10.12 -15.39 -43.92
CA THR A 293 -10.80 -16.11 -45.00
C THR A 293 -11.12 -15.26 -46.22
N THR A 294 -10.42 -14.14 -46.45
CA THR A 294 -10.68 -13.28 -47.61
C THR A 294 -10.44 -14.01 -48.94
N ASP A 295 -9.59 -15.04 -48.96
CA ASP A 295 -9.36 -15.92 -50.11
C ASP A 295 -10.33 -17.12 -50.19
N LEU A 296 -11.13 -17.41 -49.15
CA LEU A 296 -12.07 -18.56 -49.17
C LEU A 296 -13.26 -18.39 -50.12
N ALA A 297 -13.45 -17.18 -50.66
CA ALA A 297 -14.40 -16.97 -51.75
C ALA A 297 -13.86 -17.49 -53.10
N LEU A 298 -12.53 -17.63 -53.23
CA LEU A 298 -11.85 -18.17 -54.41
C LEU A 298 -11.44 -19.64 -54.21
N ASP A 299 -10.93 -20.00 -53.04
CA ASP A 299 -10.60 -21.37 -52.64
C ASP A 299 -11.22 -21.67 -51.27
N PRO A 300 -12.46 -22.20 -51.18
CA PRO A 300 -13.07 -22.53 -49.89
C PRO A 300 -12.36 -23.70 -49.21
N VAL A 301 -12.34 -23.73 -47.88
CA VAL A 301 -11.92 -24.91 -47.11
C VAL A 301 -12.74 -26.10 -47.57
N VAL A 302 -12.05 -27.17 -47.99
CA VAL A 302 -12.68 -28.42 -48.37
C VAL A 302 -12.34 -29.43 -47.29
N GLU A 303 -13.36 -29.85 -46.55
CA GLU A 303 -13.25 -30.89 -45.52
C GLU A 303 -12.51 -32.12 -46.09
N ASP A 304 -11.53 -32.61 -45.33
CA ASP A 304 -10.62 -33.71 -45.71
C ASP A 304 -9.73 -33.48 -46.96
N HIS A 305 -9.56 -32.24 -47.42
CA HIS A 305 -8.85 -31.97 -48.68
C HIS A 305 -7.96 -30.72 -48.69
N TRP A 306 -8.41 -29.60 -48.12
CA TRP A 306 -7.60 -28.38 -48.07
C TRP A 306 -8.04 -27.46 -46.92
N ASP A 307 -7.09 -27.15 -46.04
CA ASP A 307 -7.19 -26.17 -44.96
C ASP A 307 -5.92 -25.29 -44.99
N PRO A 308 -6.02 -23.94 -45.07
CA PRO A 308 -4.86 -23.05 -45.02
C PRO A 308 -4.13 -23.10 -43.66
N VAL A 309 -4.75 -23.65 -42.61
CA VAL A 309 -4.13 -23.89 -41.32
C VAL A 309 -3.68 -25.35 -41.25
N THR A 310 -2.37 -25.57 -41.31
CA THR A 310 -1.77 -26.89 -41.10
C THR A 310 -0.96 -26.86 -39.80
N GLU A 311 -1.22 -27.83 -38.92
CA GLU A 311 -0.54 -27.93 -37.63
C GLU A 311 0.99 -27.92 -37.81
N ASN A 312 1.70 -27.13 -37.02
CA ASN A 312 3.17 -26.97 -37.06
C ASN A 312 3.74 -26.32 -38.33
N TYR A 313 2.93 -25.79 -39.24
CA TYR A 313 3.41 -25.10 -40.44
C TYR A 313 2.89 -23.66 -40.52
N TRP A 314 3.75 -22.78 -41.03
CA TRP A 314 3.39 -21.45 -41.49
C TRP A 314 3.55 -21.37 -43.00
N ASN A 315 2.46 -21.11 -43.71
CA ASN A 315 2.43 -20.97 -45.15
C ASN A 315 2.02 -19.57 -45.62
N SER A 316 1.97 -19.39 -46.95
CA SER A 316 1.66 -18.09 -47.55
C SER A 316 0.25 -17.57 -47.21
N TYR A 317 -0.68 -18.44 -46.85
CA TYR A 317 -2.06 -18.12 -46.46
C TYR A 317 -2.20 -17.75 -44.99
N ASN A 318 -1.23 -18.10 -44.13
CA ASN A 318 -1.28 -17.74 -42.73
C ASN A 318 -1.10 -16.24 -42.52
N ASP A 319 -1.84 -15.70 -41.55
CA ASP A 319 -1.87 -14.29 -41.20
C ASP A 319 -1.64 -14.00 -39.71
N GLY A 320 -1.45 -15.05 -38.92
CA GLY A 320 -1.17 -14.97 -37.51
C GLY A 320 -0.98 -16.34 -36.87
N LEU A 321 -0.78 -16.33 -35.56
CA LEU A 321 -0.84 -17.51 -34.70
C LEU A 321 -1.42 -17.13 -33.34
N ILE A 322 -2.01 -18.10 -32.65
CA ILE A 322 -2.48 -17.98 -31.27
C ILE A 322 -1.60 -18.88 -30.41
N VAL A 323 -1.07 -18.30 -29.32
CA VAL A 323 -0.28 -19.01 -28.33
C VAL A 323 -1.06 -19.07 -27.02
N THR A 324 -1.24 -20.27 -26.49
CA THR A 324 -1.82 -20.47 -25.16
C THR A 324 -0.71 -20.53 -24.12
N VAL A 325 -0.74 -19.64 -23.13
CA VAL A 325 0.20 -19.62 -22.00
C VAL A 325 -0.56 -19.98 -20.72
N PRO A 326 -0.18 -21.06 -20.02
CA PRO A 326 -0.77 -21.35 -18.72
C PRO A 326 -0.28 -20.36 -17.66
N LEU A 327 -1.17 -20.02 -16.73
CA LEU A 327 -0.91 -19.22 -15.55
C LEU A 327 -0.92 -20.14 -14.33
N ASP A 328 -0.10 -19.83 -13.33
CA ASP A 328 -0.11 -20.58 -12.07
C ASP A 328 -1.41 -20.25 -11.30
N PRO A 329 -2.28 -21.23 -11.01
CA PRO A 329 -3.49 -20.98 -10.23
C PRO A 329 -3.24 -20.68 -8.75
N THR A 330 -2.04 -20.94 -8.25
CA THR A 330 -1.72 -20.89 -6.82
C THR A 330 -0.74 -19.80 -6.43
N ASP A 331 -0.01 -19.22 -7.39
CA ASP A 331 1.19 -18.40 -7.16
C ASP A 331 2.08 -18.99 -6.05
N ASP A 332 2.97 -19.91 -6.43
CA ASP A 332 3.83 -20.63 -5.47
C ASP A 332 5.03 -19.78 -4.97
N ASP A 333 4.83 -18.50 -4.69
CA ASP A 333 5.83 -17.54 -4.17
C ASP A 333 5.84 -17.43 -2.63
N ALA A 334 5.03 -18.24 -1.93
CA ALA A 334 5.06 -18.45 -0.48
C ALA A 334 4.53 -17.30 0.40
N ASP A 335 3.87 -16.30 -0.18
CA ASP A 335 3.18 -15.21 0.54
C ASP A 335 1.62 -15.38 0.61
N ASP A 336 1.08 -16.39 -0.09
CA ASP A 336 -0.37 -16.67 -0.24
C ASP A 336 -1.17 -15.55 -0.98
N VAL A 337 -0.51 -14.68 -1.76
CA VAL A 337 -1.10 -13.62 -2.59
C VAL A 337 -1.01 -14.02 -4.08
N ILE A 338 -1.95 -13.56 -4.92
CA ILE A 338 -1.84 -13.75 -6.38
C ILE A 338 -1.18 -12.51 -6.98
N ASP A 339 0.10 -12.62 -7.26
CA ASP A 339 0.98 -11.56 -7.75
C ASP A 339 1.06 -11.51 -9.26
N LEU A 340 0.55 -12.55 -9.94
CA LEU A 340 0.36 -12.54 -11.38
C LEU A 340 -0.72 -11.58 -11.89
N VAL A 341 -1.73 -11.25 -11.09
CA VAL A 341 -2.77 -10.28 -11.51
C VAL A 341 -2.15 -8.89 -11.64
N ASP A 342 -2.47 -8.16 -12.70
CA ASP A 342 -1.82 -6.90 -13.10
C ASP A 342 -0.36 -7.05 -13.59
N GLY A 343 0.21 -8.25 -13.47
CA GLY A 343 1.39 -8.69 -14.20
C GLY A 343 1.20 -8.75 -15.72
N GLN A 344 2.21 -9.23 -16.44
CA GLN A 344 2.27 -9.15 -17.90
C GLN A 344 2.80 -10.42 -18.55
N VAL A 345 2.29 -10.77 -19.74
CA VAL A 345 2.82 -11.86 -20.56
C VAL A 345 3.23 -11.35 -21.93
N LYS A 346 4.39 -11.78 -22.43
CA LYS A 346 4.81 -11.57 -23.81
C LYS A 346 5.27 -12.86 -24.47
N ILE A 347 5.07 -12.99 -25.78
CA ILE A 347 5.52 -14.14 -26.55
C ILE A 347 6.91 -13.86 -27.10
N VAL A 348 7.79 -14.87 -27.00
CA VAL A 348 9.14 -14.83 -27.53
C VAL A 348 9.37 -15.99 -28.49
N ALA A 349 10.21 -15.79 -29.50
CA ALA A 349 10.51 -16.81 -30.50
C ALA A 349 11.99 -16.86 -30.84
N LYS A 350 12.46 -18.02 -31.30
CA LYS A 350 13.80 -18.22 -31.84
C LYS A 350 13.79 -19.21 -32.99
N ILE A 351 14.80 -19.15 -33.85
CA ILE A 351 15.16 -20.29 -34.70
C ILE A 351 15.92 -21.33 -33.89
N ASP A 352 15.91 -22.58 -34.33
CA ASP A 352 16.72 -23.64 -33.70
C ASP A 352 18.21 -23.20 -33.60
N GLY A 353 18.77 -23.32 -32.41
CA GLY A 353 20.12 -22.86 -32.08
C GLY A 353 20.32 -21.34 -31.94
N GLY A 354 19.27 -20.51 -32.03
CA GLY A 354 19.31 -19.06 -31.80
C GLY A 354 18.94 -18.62 -30.37
N ASP A 355 18.92 -17.31 -30.15
CA ASP A 355 18.43 -16.67 -28.91
C ASP A 355 16.96 -16.24 -29.06
N TYR A 356 16.22 -16.17 -27.95
CA TYR A 356 14.85 -15.67 -27.94
C TYR A 356 14.78 -14.17 -28.24
N ALA A 357 13.83 -13.79 -29.08
CA ALA A 357 13.47 -12.41 -29.37
C ALA A 357 11.97 -12.18 -29.15
N ASP A 358 11.61 -10.96 -28.75
CA ASP A 358 10.23 -10.56 -28.48
C ASP A 358 9.39 -10.56 -29.76
N LEU A 359 8.38 -11.43 -29.80
CA LEU A 359 7.43 -11.55 -30.91
C LEU A 359 6.25 -10.59 -30.72
N THR A 360 5.85 -10.36 -29.47
CA THR A 360 4.77 -9.44 -29.09
C THR A 360 5.25 -8.40 -28.09
N GLY A 361 4.47 -7.34 -27.92
CA GLY A 361 4.53 -6.56 -26.68
C GLY A 361 3.89 -7.33 -25.52
N SER A 362 3.86 -6.69 -24.35
CA SER A 362 3.24 -7.22 -23.15
C SER A 362 1.71 -7.17 -23.21
N THR A 363 1.08 -8.20 -22.65
CA THR A 363 -0.37 -8.32 -22.43
C THR A 363 -0.62 -8.46 -20.94
N THR A 364 -1.44 -7.58 -20.35
CA THR A 364 -1.75 -7.61 -18.92
C THR A 364 -2.54 -8.86 -18.55
N ILE A 365 -2.20 -9.48 -17.43
CA ILE A 365 -2.95 -10.57 -16.80
C ILE A 365 -4.07 -9.93 -15.98
N THR A 366 -5.31 -10.30 -16.25
CA THR A 366 -6.48 -9.75 -15.54
C THR A 366 -7.13 -10.80 -14.65
N THR A 367 -7.81 -10.36 -13.61
CA THR A 367 -8.56 -11.23 -12.67
C THR A 367 -9.54 -12.18 -13.38
N ASP A 368 -10.17 -11.74 -14.47
CA ASP A 368 -11.15 -12.54 -15.23
C ASP A 368 -10.55 -13.86 -15.79
N LEU A 369 -9.23 -13.94 -15.98
CA LEU A 369 -8.56 -15.15 -16.46
C LEU A 369 -8.60 -16.28 -15.42
N TYR A 370 -8.61 -15.93 -14.12
CA TYR A 370 -8.72 -16.86 -13.01
C TYR A 370 -10.17 -17.25 -12.71
N ASP A 371 -11.11 -16.33 -12.85
CA ASP A 371 -12.55 -16.58 -12.65
C ASP A 371 -13.12 -17.64 -13.60
N SER A 372 -12.50 -17.79 -14.78
CA SER A 372 -12.85 -18.83 -15.75
C SER A 372 -12.55 -20.26 -15.24
N GLY A 373 -11.63 -20.40 -14.29
CA GLY A 373 -11.09 -21.67 -13.83
C GLY A 373 -10.16 -22.37 -14.83
N GLU A 374 -9.89 -21.76 -15.99
CA GLU A 374 -8.96 -22.31 -16.98
C GLU A 374 -7.51 -21.88 -16.71
N ASN A 375 -7.28 -20.71 -16.11
CA ASN A 375 -5.96 -20.16 -15.77
C ASN A 375 -5.02 -20.17 -16.99
N ILE A 376 -5.52 -19.69 -18.12
CA ILE A 376 -4.76 -19.56 -19.36
C ILE A 376 -4.94 -18.16 -19.94
N ILE A 377 -3.91 -17.68 -20.64
CA ILE A 377 -4.00 -16.50 -21.49
C ILE A 377 -3.68 -16.88 -22.94
N GLU A 378 -4.55 -16.48 -23.86
CA GLU A 378 -4.34 -16.66 -25.30
C GLU A 378 -3.82 -15.36 -25.92
N ILE A 379 -2.60 -15.41 -26.46
CA ILE A 379 -1.97 -14.25 -27.10
C ILE A 379 -1.96 -14.45 -28.62
N SER A 380 -2.62 -13.51 -29.32
CA SER A 380 -2.59 -13.45 -30.77
C SER A 380 -1.34 -12.75 -31.27
N VAL A 381 -0.64 -13.39 -32.20
CA VAL A 381 0.52 -12.85 -32.91
C VAL A 381 0.13 -12.62 -34.36
N THR A 382 0.32 -11.41 -34.85
CA THR A 382 0.04 -11.07 -36.26
C THR A 382 1.18 -11.51 -37.18
N LYS A 383 0.90 -11.66 -38.49
CA LYS A 383 1.92 -11.90 -39.51
C LYS A 383 3.05 -10.86 -39.48
N ASP A 384 2.73 -9.59 -39.28
CA ASP A 384 3.74 -8.53 -39.24
C ASP A 384 4.66 -8.68 -38.03
N GLN A 385 4.12 -9.06 -36.86
CA GLN A 385 4.92 -9.41 -35.69
C GLN A 385 5.79 -10.64 -35.94
N PHE A 386 5.21 -11.68 -36.53
CA PHE A 386 5.91 -12.95 -36.76
C PHE A 386 7.07 -12.80 -37.75
N THR A 387 6.83 -12.11 -38.86
CA THR A 387 7.85 -11.87 -39.90
C THR A 387 8.81 -10.71 -39.54
N GLY A 388 8.41 -9.83 -38.62
CA GLY A 388 9.17 -8.66 -38.20
C GLY A 388 10.49 -8.96 -37.49
N LEU A 389 10.69 -10.19 -37.00
CA LEU A 389 11.95 -10.64 -36.40
C LEU A 389 13.08 -10.86 -37.44
N GLY A 390 12.76 -10.82 -38.73
CA GLY A 390 13.73 -10.75 -39.83
C GLY A 390 13.77 -11.99 -40.72
N ASP A 391 14.43 -11.86 -41.87
CA ASP A 391 14.39 -12.85 -42.96
C ASP A 391 14.83 -14.27 -42.57
N ALA A 392 15.65 -14.42 -41.52
CA ALA A 392 16.12 -15.73 -41.07
C ALA A 392 15.02 -16.55 -40.37
N ILE A 393 14.16 -15.91 -39.57
CA ILE A 393 13.05 -16.62 -38.90
C ILE A 393 11.99 -17.06 -39.91
N TYR A 394 11.83 -16.27 -40.98
CA TYR A 394 10.84 -16.47 -42.03
C TYR A 394 11.41 -17.13 -43.30
N ALA A 395 12.65 -17.63 -43.25
CA ALA A 395 13.22 -18.36 -44.37
C ALA A 395 12.52 -19.71 -44.54
N ASN A 396 12.34 -20.16 -45.78
CA ASN A 396 11.76 -21.48 -46.05
C ASN A 396 12.56 -22.57 -45.32
N ASP A 397 11.85 -23.57 -44.81
CA ASP A 397 12.37 -24.68 -44.00
C ASP A 397 12.93 -24.28 -42.62
N SER A 398 12.88 -22.99 -42.23
CA SER A 398 13.22 -22.58 -40.86
C SER A 398 12.23 -23.19 -39.87
N THR A 399 12.77 -23.72 -38.77
CA THR A 399 11.96 -24.19 -37.63
C THR A 399 12.02 -23.16 -36.53
N VAL A 400 10.85 -22.58 -36.21
CA VAL A 400 10.65 -21.56 -35.20
C VAL A 400 10.12 -22.21 -33.92
N ILE A 401 10.80 -21.89 -32.81
CA ILE A 401 10.49 -22.34 -31.46
C ILE A 401 9.85 -21.17 -30.72
N ILE A 402 8.68 -21.40 -30.13
CA ILE A 402 7.91 -20.39 -29.40
C ILE A 402 8.00 -20.65 -27.90
N SER A 403 8.18 -19.58 -27.12
CA SER A 403 7.99 -19.57 -25.68
C SER A 403 7.29 -18.26 -25.25
N ALA A 404 7.18 -18.03 -23.95
CA ALA A 404 6.63 -16.80 -23.37
C ALA A 404 7.46 -16.39 -22.14
N VAL A 405 7.36 -15.12 -21.79
CA VAL A 405 7.86 -14.57 -20.52
C VAL A 405 6.65 -14.05 -19.77
N ILE A 406 6.50 -14.50 -18.52
CA ILE A 406 5.51 -13.99 -17.58
C ILE A 406 6.26 -13.06 -16.62
N TYR A 407 5.67 -11.89 -16.36
CA TYR A 407 6.03 -10.93 -15.36
C TYR A 407 4.90 -10.88 -14.33
N ASP A 408 5.21 -10.84 -13.03
CA ASP A 408 4.23 -10.50 -12.00
C ASP A 408 3.95 -8.98 -11.96
N LYS A 409 3.16 -8.54 -10.99
CA LYS A 409 2.80 -7.13 -10.76
C LYS A 409 4.01 -6.28 -10.30
N ASN A 410 5.00 -6.89 -9.66
CA ASN A 410 6.23 -6.27 -9.15
C ASN A 410 7.33 -6.17 -10.23
N GLY A 411 7.18 -6.91 -11.32
CA GLY A 411 8.09 -6.92 -12.47
C GLY A 411 9.09 -8.07 -12.49
N ASN A 412 9.05 -9.00 -11.53
CA ASN A 412 9.89 -10.20 -11.59
C ASN A 412 9.38 -11.13 -12.69
N SER A 413 10.27 -11.94 -13.25
CA SER A 413 9.93 -12.65 -14.49
C SER A 413 10.48 -14.05 -14.61
N THR A 414 9.67 -14.91 -15.22
CA THR A 414 10.05 -16.27 -15.59
C THR A 414 9.85 -16.48 -17.08
N THR A 415 10.90 -16.99 -17.73
CA THR A 415 10.81 -17.44 -19.13
C THR A 415 10.39 -18.90 -19.14
N GLY A 416 9.24 -19.18 -19.74
CA GLY A 416 8.69 -20.52 -19.81
C GLY A 416 9.54 -21.48 -20.63
N THR A 417 9.35 -22.77 -20.37
CA THR A 417 9.78 -23.82 -21.28
C THR A 417 9.00 -23.70 -22.60
N GLN A 418 9.69 -23.91 -23.72
CA GLN A 418 9.11 -23.82 -25.06
C GLN A 418 7.89 -24.73 -25.26
N SER A 419 7.01 -24.34 -26.17
CA SER A 419 5.92 -25.20 -26.63
C SER A 419 6.44 -26.51 -27.22
N ALA A 420 5.64 -27.57 -27.08
CA ALA A 420 5.85 -28.82 -27.81
C ALA A 420 5.64 -28.65 -29.33
N ASN A 421 4.82 -27.68 -29.74
CA ASN A 421 4.63 -27.31 -31.14
C ASN A 421 5.79 -26.41 -31.62
N THR A 422 6.35 -26.74 -32.78
CA THR A 422 7.28 -25.87 -33.50
C THR A 422 6.63 -25.45 -34.81
N ILE A 423 7.00 -24.28 -35.34
CA ILE A 423 6.47 -23.80 -36.63
C ILE A 423 7.55 -23.92 -37.71
N THR A 424 7.31 -24.77 -38.69
CA THR A 424 8.13 -24.86 -39.91
C THR A 424 7.60 -23.89 -40.96
N ILE A 425 8.47 -23.02 -41.48
CA ILE A 425 8.10 -22.09 -42.55
C ILE A 425 8.08 -22.81 -43.88
N ASP A 426 6.94 -22.79 -44.55
CA ASP A 426 6.77 -23.33 -45.90
C ASP A 426 5.96 -22.35 -46.76
N THR A 427 6.67 -21.45 -47.43
CA THR A 427 6.04 -20.38 -48.21
C THR A 427 6.25 -20.54 -49.71
N GLU A 428 7.07 -21.51 -50.11
CA GLU A 428 7.33 -21.78 -51.51
C GLU A 428 6.20 -22.64 -52.10
N PRO A 429 5.71 -22.32 -53.31
CA PRO A 429 4.74 -23.17 -53.97
C PRO A 429 5.41 -24.49 -54.40
N PRO A 430 4.62 -25.56 -54.57
CA PRO A 430 5.11 -26.82 -55.09
C PRO A 430 5.93 -26.67 -56.37
N VAL A 431 7.05 -27.37 -56.46
CA VAL A 431 7.97 -27.25 -57.59
C VAL A 431 7.32 -27.79 -58.87
N LEU A 432 6.93 -26.88 -59.76
CA LEU A 432 6.18 -27.16 -60.99
C LEU A 432 6.89 -28.08 -62.01
N GLY A 433 8.21 -28.24 -61.87
CA GLY A 433 9.09 -28.80 -62.91
C GLY A 433 8.88 -30.28 -63.24
N ASP A 434 8.14 -30.99 -62.39
CA ASP A 434 8.21 -32.44 -62.30
C ASP A 434 6.82 -33.11 -62.28
N HIS A 435 5.75 -32.33 -62.44
CA HIS A 435 4.38 -32.84 -62.54
C HIS A 435 3.95 -32.94 -64.01
N THR A 436 3.77 -34.16 -64.50
CA THR A 436 3.28 -34.38 -65.86
C THR A 436 2.05 -35.27 -65.85
N VAL A 437 1.06 -34.92 -66.67
CA VAL A 437 -0.01 -35.85 -67.01
C VAL A 437 0.61 -36.94 -67.87
N GLU A 438 0.81 -38.11 -67.28
CA GLU A 438 1.45 -39.24 -67.95
C GLU A 438 0.47 -39.91 -68.92
N GLU A 439 -0.78 -40.02 -68.48
CA GLU A 439 -1.78 -40.77 -69.22
C GLU A 439 -3.18 -40.21 -69.01
N VAL A 440 -3.95 -40.17 -70.09
CA VAL A 440 -5.38 -39.82 -70.09
C VAL A 440 -6.14 -40.91 -70.85
N ILE A 441 -6.90 -41.74 -70.14
CA ILE A 441 -7.67 -42.85 -70.73
C ILE A 441 -9.16 -42.67 -70.50
N ALA A 442 -9.94 -42.73 -71.59
CA ALA A 442 -11.38 -42.91 -71.53
C ALA A 442 -11.71 -44.33 -71.04
N ASN A 443 -12.49 -44.42 -69.96
CA ASN A 443 -12.80 -45.66 -69.27
C ASN A 443 -14.32 -45.93 -69.22
N GLY A 444 -14.68 -47.21 -69.10
CA GLY A 444 -16.06 -47.68 -69.21
C GLY A 444 -16.53 -47.79 -70.66
N GLY A 445 -17.46 -48.69 -70.96
CA GLY A 445 -17.96 -48.92 -72.33
C GLY A 445 -16.90 -49.37 -73.34
N THR A 446 -16.99 -48.88 -74.58
CA THR A 446 -16.03 -49.17 -75.65
C THR A 446 -14.87 -48.18 -75.58
N VAL A 447 -13.68 -48.65 -75.22
CA VAL A 447 -12.47 -47.81 -75.12
C VAL A 447 -11.82 -47.69 -76.50
N VAL A 448 -11.70 -46.46 -77.00
CA VAL A 448 -10.93 -46.13 -78.19
C VAL A 448 -9.80 -45.18 -77.76
N PRO A 449 -8.52 -45.50 -78.04
CA PRO A 449 -7.41 -44.64 -77.64
C PRO A 449 -7.61 -43.20 -78.10
N THR A 450 -7.34 -42.23 -77.23
CA THR A 450 -7.45 -40.78 -77.48
C THR A 450 -8.85 -40.26 -77.82
N TYR A 451 -9.92 -41.07 -77.70
CA TYR A 451 -11.30 -40.64 -77.97
C TYR A 451 -12.22 -40.91 -76.79
N TRP A 452 -13.02 -39.91 -76.44
CA TRP A 452 -14.21 -40.09 -75.61
C TRP A 452 -15.43 -40.30 -76.52
N ASN A 453 -16.23 -41.32 -76.24
CA ASN A 453 -17.48 -41.62 -76.96
C ASN A 453 -18.68 -41.74 -76.01
N ASP A 454 -19.86 -41.93 -76.61
CA ASP A 454 -21.16 -41.99 -75.94
C ASP A 454 -21.33 -43.19 -74.99
N THR A 455 -20.40 -44.14 -75.00
CA THR A 455 -20.40 -45.30 -74.10
C THR A 455 -19.41 -45.19 -72.94
N ASN A 456 -18.49 -44.22 -72.95
CA ASN A 456 -17.53 -44.03 -71.85
C ASN A 456 -18.21 -43.36 -70.63
N THR A 457 -17.80 -43.75 -69.43
CA THR A 457 -18.45 -43.33 -68.17
C THR A 457 -17.52 -42.65 -67.18
N ARG A 458 -16.20 -42.74 -67.37
CA ARG A 458 -15.21 -42.01 -66.54
C ARG A 458 -13.94 -41.75 -67.31
N LEU A 459 -13.19 -40.73 -66.91
CA LEU A 459 -11.84 -40.45 -67.39
C LEU A 459 -10.85 -40.89 -66.30
N GLY A 460 -9.85 -41.69 -66.67
CA GLY A 460 -8.70 -41.96 -65.80
C GLY A 460 -7.58 -41.01 -66.22
N VAL A 461 -6.97 -40.34 -65.25
CA VAL A 461 -5.83 -39.46 -65.48
C VAL A 461 -4.76 -39.84 -64.47
N ASP A 462 -3.60 -40.24 -65.00
CA ASP A 462 -2.44 -40.55 -64.19
C ASP A 462 -1.49 -39.36 -64.25
N ILE A 463 -1.08 -38.90 -63.08
CA ILE A 463 -0.23 -37.72 -62.89
C ILE A 463 1.04 -38.20 -62.20
N SER A 464 2.18 -37.98 -62.83
CA SER A 464 3.47 -38.13 -62.18
C SER A 464 3.65 -37.02 -61.16
N LEU A 465 4.04 -37.38 -59.95
CA LEU A 465 4.62 -36.44 -58.99
C LEU A 465 6.11 -36.72 -59.01
N GLY A 466 6.93 -35.85 -59.61
CA GLY A 466 8.38 -36.02 -59.62
C GLY A 466 9.00 -35.72 -58.25
N ASP A 467 10.31 -35.45 -58.19
CA ASP A 467 11.08 -35.53 -56.93
C ASP A 467 10.43 -34.66 -55.84
N THR A 468 9.95 -35.35 -54.81
CA THR A 468 8.98 -34.87 -53.83
C THR A 468 9.54 -33.71 -53.01
N ASP A 469 9.01 -32.52 -53.26
CA ASP A 469 8.81 -31.54 -52.22
C ASP A 469 8.13 -32.24 -51.02
N GLY A 470 8.82 -32.26 -49.88
CA GLY A 470 8.39 -33.01 -48.69
C GLY A 470 7.10 -32.48 -48.08
N THR A 471 6.74 -31.23 -48.38
CA THR A 471 5.53 -30.57 -47.86
C THR A 471 4.29 -30.85 -48.71
N MET A 472 4.44 -31.49 -49.88
CA MET A 472 3.33 -31.95 -50.73
C MET A 472 2.51 -33.10 -50.13
N ALA A 473 2.95 -33.69 -49.03
CA ALA A 473 2.27 -34.80 -48.38
C ALA A 473 0.88 -34.36 -47.87
N GLY A 474 -0.18 -35.00 -48.35
CA GLY A 474 -1.56 -34.62 -48.01
C GLY A 474 -2.11 -33.45 -48.83
N GLY A 475 -1.33 -32.93 -49.79
CA GLY A 475 -1.78 -31.93 -50.75
C GLY A 475 -2.79 -32.46 -51.77
N SER A 476 -3.30 -31.55 -52.59
CA SER A 476 -4.43 -31.78 -53.48
C SER A 476 -4.13 -31.42 -54.93
N SER A 477 -4.72 -32.16 -55.87
CA SER A 477 -4.56 -31.92 -57.31
C SER A 477 -5.89 -31.52 -57.94
N LEU A 478 -5.91 -30.40 -58.66
CA LEU A 478 -7.05 -29.98 -59.47
C LEU A 478 -6.80 -30.30 -60.95
N LEU A 479 -7.64 -31.14 -61.55
CA LEU A 479 -7.58 -31.41 -62.98
C LEU A 479 -8.33 -30.33 -63.76
N LEU A 480 -7.61 -29.60 -64.61
CA LEU A 480 -8.19 -28.64 -65.55
C LEU A 480 -8.22 -29.22 -66.96
N ALA A 481 -9.33 -29.04 -67.67
CA ALA A 481 -9.49 -29.47 -69.06
C ALA A 481 -9.92 -28.29 -69.94
N GLY A 482 -9.19 -28.07 -71.04
CA GLY A 482 -9.49 -27.04 -72.04
C GLY A 482 -10.05 -27.62 -73.34
N MET A 483 -10.80 -26.82 -74.10
CA MET A 483 -11.21 -27.14 -75.47
C MET A 483 -10.55 -26.15 -76.44
N GLY A 484 -9.55 -26.61 -77.20
CA GLY A 484 -8.87 -25.76 -78.20
C GLY A 484 -7.57 -26.37 -78.72
N SER A 485 -6.93 -25.71 -79.68
CA SER A 485 -5.50 -25.89 -79.97
C SER A 485 -4.73 -24.96 -79.04
N ASP A 486 -3.83 -25.52 -78.23
CA ASP A 486 -2.98 -24.84 -77.24
C ASP A 486 -2.50 -23.43 -77.63
#